data_AF-A0A7R9G849-F1
#
_entry.id   AF-A0A7R9G849-F1
#
_cell.length_a   1.000
_cell.length_b   1.000
_cell.length_c   1.000
_cell.angle_alpha   90.00
_cell.angle_beta   90.00
_cell.angle_gamma   90.00
#
_symmetry.space_group_name_H-M   'P 1'
#
loop_
_entity.id
_entity.type
_entity.pdbx_description
1 polymer ?
#
loop_
_entity_poly.entity_id
_entity_poly.type
_entity_poly.pdbx_seq_one_letter_code
_entity_poly.pdbx_strand_id
1 'polypeptide(L)'
;MKRSNGMDFRSKVIIGVGAVSVLTASYWVYLFITHRRKSKRDQDSEEKESTDDPKVGSPTRTRLENVSLEEALQQLRSLTKRTRRSANKVRELITKEETNLLRAKRRGNVDFAAIHEDNIKRLHSKFIYDTQLSERLNGAVTKIESHMRAMKDLNEVKALLQRMMMTLDEEEEKSVLSSITDLERELEHVESLEPAKSTNTTTSASPSRHKTTAREGKFNEQAIAGDIISLRGTKSFLLPSGQVAYLFSHEREKLASIEAATDTEIRFDEFDPARRKCLISGCTLGIIEAEKQLRVLIREYPIDETLTIPREMVRYIKGKNGTTIKSLKADTGDLFELKVPC
;
A
#
# COMPACT_ATOMS: atom_id res chain seq x y z
N MET A 1 -67.71 34.23 35.84
CA MET A 1 -66.59 34.17 34.86
C MET A 1 -65.37 34.88 35.43
N LYS A 2 -64.37 34.13 35.93
CA LYS A 2 -62.97 34.55 36.07
C LYS A 2 -62.15 33.26 36.21
N ARG A 3 -61.18 33.09 35.31
CA ARG A 3 -60.46 31.84 35.01
C ARG A 3 -59.42 31.52 36.07
N SER A 4 -59.27 30.23 36.34
CA SER A 4 -58.21 29.63 37.16
C SER A 4 -56.84 29.74 36.48
N ASN A 5 -55.82 30.11 37.25
CA ASN A 5 -54.42 30.00 36.85
C ASN A 5 -53.94 28.56 37.08
N GLY A 6 -53.77 27.80 36.00
CA GLY A 6 -53.03 26.54 36.02
C GLY A 6 -51.54 26.82 35.91
N MET A 7 -50.76 26.43 36.91
CA MET A 7 -49.30 26.37 36.84
C MET A 7 -48.90 25.07 36.14
N ASP A 8 -48.39 25.18 34.91
CA ASP A 8 -47.77 24.11 34.16
C ASP A 8 -46.35 23.82 34.72
N PHE A 9 -46.19 22.71 35.45
CA PHE A 9 -44.88 22.14 35.77
C PHE A 9 -44.38 21.32 34.57
N ARG A 10 -43.69 21.97 33.63
CA ARG A 10 -42.90 21.26 32.61
C ARG A 10 -41.52 20.91 33.16
N SER A 11 -41.40 19.71 33.70
CA SER A 11 -40.12 19.08 34.04
C SER A 11 -39.33 18.81 32.75
N LYS A 12 -38.28 19.61 32.49
CA LYS A 12 -37.27 19.29 31.48
C LYS A 12 -36.34 18.21 32.03
N VAL A 13 -36.47 16.98 31.52
CA VAL A 13 -35.46 15.93 31.71
C VAL A 13 -34.31 16.22 30.74
N ILE A 14 -33.21 16.76 31.26
CA ILE A 14 -31.94 16.86 30.54
C ILE A 14 -31.28 15.48 30.63
N ILE A 15 -31.44 14.67 29.59
CA ILE A 15 -30.67 13.44 29.45
C ILE A 15 -29.24 13.86 29.06
N GLY A 16 -28.32 13.76 30.02
CA GLY A 16 -26.92 14.08 29.80
C GLY A 16 -26.33 13.23 28.68
N VAL A 17 -25.73 13.90 27.70
CA VAL A 17 -25.00 13.33 26.53
C VAL A 17 -23.88 12.34 26.96
N GLY A 18 -23.50 12.32 28.24
CA GLY A 18 -22.57 11.35 28.82
C GLY A 18 -23.07 9.89 28.84
N ALA A 19 -24.37 9.63 28.90
CA ALA A 19 -24.86 8.24 28.99
C ALA A 19 -24.80 7.48 27.65
N VAL A 20 -24.94 8.20 26.53
CA VAL A 20 -24.89 7.60 25.18
C VAL A 20 -23.46 7.21 24.81
N SER A 21 -22.46 8.03 25.21
CA SER A 21 -21.05 7.76 24.92
C SER A 21 -20.52 6.49 25.62
N VAL A 22 -20.94 6.25 26.87
CA VAL A 22 -20.54 5.05 27.63
C VAL A 22 -21.15 3.77 27.03
N LEU A 23 -22.39 3.82 26.55
CA LEU A 23 -23.04 2.68 25.90
C LEU A 23 -22.41 2.36 24.54
N THR A 24 -22.04 3.38 23.76
CA THR A 24 -21.32 3.17 22.49
C THR A 24 -19.93 2.59 22.71
N ALA A 25 -19.17 3.06 23.71
CA ALA A 25 -17.85 2.51 24.02
C ALA A 25 -17.94 1.05 24.49
N SER A 26 -18.94 0.72 25.31
CA SER A 26 -19.19 -0.64 25.80
C SER A 26 -19.55 -1.61 24.67
N TYR A 27 -20.32 -1.15 23.68
CA TYR A 27 -20.68 -1.94 22.49
C TYR A 27 -19.45 -2.23 21.59
N TRP A 28 -18.57 -1.25 21.40
CA TRP A 28 -17.32 -1.45 20.64
C TRP A 28 -16.35 -2.42 21.35
N VAL A 29 -16.23 -2.36 22.67
CA VAL A 29 -15.43 -3.32 23.46
C VAL A 29 -16.01 -4.73 23.34
N TYR A 30 -17.34 -4.88 23.38
CA TYR A 30 -17.99 -6.18 23.20
C TYR A 30 -17.78 -6.76 21.79
N LEU A 31 -17.90 -5.93 20.74
CA LEU A 31 -17.60 -6.35 19.37
C LEU A 31 -16.12 -6.73 19.20
N PHE A 32 -15.20 -5.98 19.83
CA PHE A 32 -13.78 -6.29 19.77
C PHE A 32 -13.44 -7.62 20.46
N ILE A 33 -14.02 -7.90 21.63
CA ILE A 33 -13.84 -9.17 22.35
C ILE A 33 -14.41 -10.36 21.56
N THR A 34 -15.58 -10.20 20.95
CA THR A 34 -16.23 -11.29 20.19
C THR A 34 -15.51 -11.57 18.86
N HIS A 35 -15.00 -10.53 18.19
CA HIS A 35 -14.21 -10.71 16.96
C HIS A 35 -12.84 -11.37 17.23
N ARG A 36 -12.18 -11.01 18.35
CA ARG A 36 -10.92 -11.64 18.76
C ARG A 36 -11.10 -13.11 19.16
N ARG A 37 -12.22 -13.46 19.78
CA ARG A 37 -12.56 -14.86 20.09
C ARG A 37 -12.85 -15.71 18.86
N LYS A 38 -13.43 -15.11 17.81
CA LYS A 38 -13.69 -15.81 16.54
C LYS A 38 -12.39 -16.07 15.77
N SER A 39 -11.50 -15.07 15.70
CA SER A 39 -10.16 -15.22 15.10
C SER A 39 -9.31 -16.29 15.78
N LYS A 40 -9.41 -16.44 17.11
CA LYS A 40 -8.68 -17.49 17.84
C LYS A 40 -9.25 -18.88 17.58
N ARG A 41 -10.59 -18.99 17.47
CA ARG A 41 -11.26 -20.26 17.24
C ARG A 41 -11.02 -20.82 15.83
N ASP A 42 -10.82 -19.93 14.85
CA ASP A 42 -10.47 -20.31 13.48
C ASP A 42 -8.99 -20.77 13.38
N GLN A 43 -8.08 -20.22 14.19
CA GLN A 43 -6.70 -20.72 14.33
C GLN A 43 -6.64 -22.08 15.04
N ASP A 44 -7.40 -22.27 16.13
CA ASP A 44 -7.39 -23.52 16.90
C ASP A 44 -8.04 -24.71 16.14
N SER A 45 -8.79 -24.42 15.07
CA SER A 45 -9.43 -25.44 14.22
C SER A 45 -8.57 -25.97 13.08
N GLU A 46 -7.46 -25.30 12.74
CA GLU A 46 -6.48 -25.81 11.76
C GLU A 46 -5.34 -26.61 12.42
N GLU A 47 -5.22 -26.60 13.77
CA GLU A 47 -4.12 -27.23 14.50
C GLU A 47 -4.41 -28.62 15.09
N LYS A 48 -5.54 -29.26 14.74
CA LYS A 48 -5.88 -30.63 15.20
C LYS A 48 -5.72 -31.68 14.11
N GLU A 49 -4.51 -31.82 13.56
CA GLU A 49 -4.07 -33.08 12.94
C GLU A 49 -2.54 -33.18 12.91
N SER A 50 -1.94 -33.55 14.06
CA SER A 50 -0.73 -34.39 14.20
C SER A 50 -0.14 -34.22 15.60
N THR A 51 -0.49 -35.11 16.51
CA THR A 51 0.25 -35.31 17.76
C THR A 51 1.38 -36.28 17.48
N ASP A 52 2.56 -35.75 17.18
CA ASP A 52 3.85 -36.37 17.47
C ASP A 52 4.81 -35.25 17.91
N ASP A 53 5.15 -35.23 19.20
CA ASP A 53 5.99 -34.22 19.84
C ASP A 53 7.43 -34.19 19.29
N PRO A 54 7.97 -33.02 18.88
CA PRO A 54 9.41 -32.83 18.85
C PRO A 54 9.86 -31.97 20.04
N LYS A 55 10.84 -32.52 20.76
CA LYS A 55 11.69 -31.84 21.74
C LYS A 55 12.06 -30.42 21.29
N VAL A 56 11.75 -29.45 22.16
CA VAL A 56 12.15 -28.06 22.07
C VAL A 56 13.68 -27.95 22.11
N GLY A 57 14.28 -27.85 20.92
CA GLY A 57 15.64 -27.40 20.70
C GLY A 57 15.61 -25.92 20.29
N SER A 58 16.36 -25.09 21.00
CA SER A 58 16.61 -23.68 20.69
C SER A 58 16.96 -23.44 19.22
N PRO A 59 16.52 -22.33 18.59
CA PRO A 59 16.69 -22.11 17.16
C PRO A 59 18.16 -21.87 16.82
N THR A 60 18.79 -22.90 16.27
CA THR A 60 20.13 -22.86 15.69
C THR A 60 20.13 -21.97 14.45
N ARG A 61 20.73 -20.79 14.58
CA ARG A 61 20.89 -19.73 13.56
C ARG A 61 21.92 -20.09 12.46
N THR A 62 22.11 -21.37 12.12
CA THR A 62 23.21 -21.83 11.25
C THR A 62 22.79 -22.79 10.12
N ARG A 63 21.50 -23.09 9.93
CA ARG A 63 21.06 -24.11 8.96
C ARG A 63 20.58 -23.55 7.61
N LEU A 64 21.34 -22.64 7.01
CA LEU A 64 21.05 -22.13 5.66
C LEU A 64 22.18 -22.33 4.64
N GLU A 65 23.29 -22.95 5.01
CA GLU A 65 24.46 -23.00 4.13
C GLU A 65 24.25 -23.82 2.84
N ASN A 66 23.24 -24.70 2.77
CA ASN A 66 23.06 -25.61 1.64
C ASN A 66 21.64 -25.73 1.09
N VAL A 67 20.83 -24.67 1.08
CA VAL A 67 19.61 -24.69 0.24
C VAL A 67 20.05 -24.68 -1.22
N SER A 68 19.62 -25.70 -1.98
CA SER A 68 19.92 -25.75 -3.41
C SER A 68 19.21 -24.59 -4.11
N LEU A 69 19.87 -23.97 -5.10
CA LEU A 69 19.29 -22.88 -5.88
C LEU A 69 17.93 -23.27 -6.48
N GLU A 70 17.80 -24.54 -6.90
CA GLU A 70 16.58 -25.12 -7.43
C GLU A 70 15.45 -25.17 -6.37
N GLU A 71 15.78 -25.52 -5.12
CA GLU A 71 14.80 -25.59 -4.03
C GLU A 71 14.26 -24.20 -3.70
N ALA A 72 15.12 -23.20 -3.65
CA ALA A 72 14.72 -21.84 -3.34
C ALA A 72 13.96 -21.18 -4.52
N LEU A 73 14.28 -21.50 -5.77
CA LEU A 73 13.41 -21.17 -6.91
C LEU A 73 12.04 -21.85 -6.82
N GLN A 74 12.00 -23.13 -6.42
CA GLN A 74 10.75 -23.85 -6.23
C GLN A 74 9.91 -23.23 -5.11
N GLN A 75 10.53 -22.79 -4.02
CA GLN A 75 9.86 -22.06 -2.95
C GLN A 75 9.29 -20.73 -3.45
N LEU A 76 10.06 -19.95 -4.22
CA LEU A 76 9.61 -18.69 -4.80
C LEU A 76 8.41 -18.90 -5.74
N ARG A 77 8.45 -19.90 -6.63
CA ARG A 77 7.30 -20.32 -7.46
C ARG A 77 6.08 -20.71 -6.62
N SER A 78 6.31 -21.43 -5.52
CA SER A 78 5.23 -21.84 -4.60
C SER A 78 4.58 -20.62 -3.94
N LEU A 79 5.37 -19.61 -3.59
CA LEU A 79 4.91 -18.36 -2.99
C LEU A 79 4.12 -17.55 -4.01
N THR A 80 4.65 -17.34 -5.23
CA THR A 80 3.93 -16.69 -6.33
C THR A 80 2.55 -17.31 -6.53
N LYS A 81 2.47 -18.66 -6.52
CA LYS A 81 1.21 -19.39 -6.64
C LYS A 81 0.28 -19.18 -5.45
N ARG A 82 0.80 -19.11 -4.22
CA ARG A 82 0.03 -18.81 -3.01
C ARG A 82 -0.54 -17.39 -3.04
N THR A 83 0.27 -16.39 -3.37
CA THR A 83 -0.15 -14.99 -3.48
C THR A 83 -1.22 -14.82 -4.56
N ARG A 84 -1.04 -15.44 -5.73
CA ARG A 84 -2.05 -15.43 -6.80
C ARG A 84 -3.38 -16.08 -6.37
N ARG A 85 -3.32 -17.18 -5.60
CA ARG A 85 -4.53 -17.79 -5.01
C ARG A 85 -5.18 -16.87 -3.98
N SER A 86 -4.41 -16.16 -3.16
CA SER A 86 -4.94 -15.14 -2.24
C SER A 86 -5.68 -14.04 -3.01
N ALA A 87 -5.06 -13.48 -4.05
CA ALA A 87 -5.68 -12.47 -4.90
C ALA A 87 -7.03 -12.94 -5.48
N ASN A 88 -7.09 -14.19 -6.00
CA ASN A 88 -8.32 -14.77 -6.52
C ASN A 88 -9.40 -14.93 -5.44
N LYS A 89 -9.05 -15.38 -4.23
CA LYS A 89 -9.99 -15.45 -3.10
C LYS A 89 -10.52 -14.08 -2.71
N VAL A 90 -9.66 -13.05 -2.67
CA VAL A 90 -10.08 -11.67 -2.39
C VAL A 90 -11.05 -11.16 -3.47
N ARG A 91 -10.81 -11.50 -4.74
CA ARG A 91 -11.73 -11.18 -5.85
C ARG A 91 -13.11 -11.82 -5.66
N GLU A 92 -13.19 -13.08 -5.23
CA GLU A 92 -14.47 -13.73 -4.91
C GLU A 92 -15.20 -13.07 -3.73
N LEU A 93 -14.46 -12.58 -2.74
CA LEU A 93 -15.05 -11.83 -1.62
C LEU A 93 -15.59 -10.46 -2.06
N ILE A 94 -14.88 -9.78 -2.97
CA ILE A 94 -15.34 -8.51 -3.57
C ILE A 94 -16.70 -8.71 -4.24
N THR A 95 -16.83 -9.71 -5.13
CA THR A 95 -18.10 -9.95 -5.84
C THR A 95 -19.24 -10.29 -4.87
N LYS A 96 -18.94 -11.04 -3.80
CA LYS A 96 -19.92 -11.30 -2.74
C LYS A 96 -20.35 -10.02 -2.03
N GLU A 97 -19.43 -9.15 -1.65
CA GLU A 97 -19.74 -7.87 -1.00
C GLU A 97 -20.52 -6.93 -1.93
N GLU A 98 -20.23 -6.91 -3.23
CA GLU A 98 -21.01 -6.17 -4.23
C GLU A 98 -22.46 -6.65 -4.31
N THR A 99 -22.69 -7.97 -4.31
CA THR A 99 -24.06 -8.50 -4.28
C THR A 99 -24.80 -8.13 -3.00
N ASN A 100 -24.09 -8.09 -1.86
CA ASN A 100 -24.67 -7.68 -0.57
C ASN A 100 -24.98 -6.18 -0.55
N LEU A 101 -24.10 -5.34 -1.09
CA LEU A 101 -24.31 -3.90 -1.26
C LEU A 101 -25.57 -3.62 -2.07
N LEU A 102 -25.74 -4.30 -3.21
CA LEU A 102 -26.94 -4.14 -4.04
C LEU A 102 -28.22 -4.56 -3.31
N ARG A 103 -28.17 -5.65 -2.53
CA ARG A 103 -29.31 -6.08 -1.70
C ARG A 103 -29.64 -5.07 -0.60
N ALA A 104 -28.63 -4.49 0.05
CA ALA A 104 -28.80 -3.46 1.07
C ALA A 104 -29.46 -2.20 0.49
N LYS A 105 -28.95 -1.73 -0.67
CA LYS A 105 -29.51 -0.59 -1.40
C LYS A 105 -30.96 -0.82 -1.80
N ARG A 106 -31.31 -2.00 -2.32
CA ARG A 106 -32.71 -2.36 -2.67
C ARG A 106 -33.66 -2.35 -1.49
N ARG A 107 -33.17 -2.62 -0.27
CA ARG A 107 -33.95 -2.61 0.97
C ARG A 107 -34.02 -1.21 1.61
N GLY A 108 -33.36 -0.21 1.05
CA GLY A 108 -33.27 1.13 1.63
C GLY A 108 -32.43 1.18 2.92
N ASN A 109 -31.60 0.17 3.20
CA ASN A 109 -30.76 0.14 4.38
C ASN A 109 -29.42 0.84 4.10
N VAL A 110 -29.38 2.14 4.38
CA VAL A 110 -28.25 3.02 4.05
C VAL A 110 -27.01 2.67 4.87
N ASP A 111 -27.16 2.41 6.17
CA ASP A 111 -26.03 2.10 7.06
C ASP A 111 -25.34 0.81 6.63
N PHE A 112 -26.12 -0.23 6.29
CA PHE A 112 -25.56 -1.51 5.86
C PHE A 112 -24.91 -1.43 4.47
N ALA A 113 -25.45 -0.57 3.58
CA ALA A 113 -24.83 -0.30 2.30
C ALA A 113 -23.47 0.40 2.48
N ALA A 114 -23.36 1.38 3.38
CA ALA A 114 -22.08 2.05 3.66
C ALA A 114 -21.01 1.08 4.17
N ILE A 115 -21.38 0.13 5.05
CA ILE A 115 -20.47 -0.90 5.56
C ILE A 115 -19.92 -1.77 4.41
N HIS A 116 -20.79 -2.26 3.52
CA HIS A 116 -20.34 -3.07 2.38
C HIS A 116 -19.48 -2.29 1.40
N GLU A 117 -19.77 -1.00 1.18
CA GLU A 117 -18.95 -0.14 0.34
C GLU A 117 -17.53 0.01 0.90
N ASP A 118 -17.39 0.25 2.20
CA ASP A 118 -16.08 0.33 2.87
C ASP A 118 -15.33 -1.00 2.85
N ASN A 119 -16.03 -2.13 3.01
CA ASN A 119 -15.44 -3.46 2.87
C ASN A 119 -14.90 -3.69 1.45
N ILE A 120 -15.66 -3.31 0.42
CA ILE A 120 -15.22 -3.41 -0.98
C ILE A 120 -13.95 -2.62 -1.20
N LYS A 121 -13.87 -1.38 -0.70
CA LYS A 121 -12.66 -0.54 -0.79
C LYS A 121 -11.44 -1.23 -0.17
N ARG A 122 -11.58 -1.75 1.05
CA ARG A 122 -10.49 -2.47 1.75
C ARG A 122 -10.06 -3.73 1.00
N LEU A 123 -11.02 -4.52 0.52
CA LEU A 123 -10.73 -5.73 -0.26
C LEU A 123 -10.08 -5.40 -1.61
N HIS A 124 -10.49 -4.33 -2.29
CA HIS A 124 -9.84 -3.84 -3.50
C HIS A 124 -8.38 -3.46 -3.25
N SER A 125 -8.09 -2.70 -2.17
CA SER A 125 -6.71 -2.37 -1.82
C SER A 125 -5.85 -3.62 -1.60
N LYS A 126 -6.40 -4.63 -0.90
CA LYS A 126 -5.72 -5.92 -0.72
C LYS A 126 -5.54 -6.68 -2.04
N PHE A 127 -6.56 -6.70 -2.89
CA PHE A 127 -6.50 -7.37 -4.19
C PHE A 127 -5.41 -6.77 -5.08
N ILE A 128 -5.31 -5.44 -5.14
CA ILE A 128 -4.26 -4.74 -5.90
C ILE A 128 -2.89 -5.13 -5.36
N TYR A 129 -2.74 -5.12 -4.04
CA TYR A 129 -1.51 -5.49 -3.36
C TYR A 129 -1.05 -6.92 -3.69
N ASP A 130 -1.91 -7.92 -3.47
CA ASP A 130 -1.60 -9.33 -3.76
C ASP A 130 -1.27 -9.53 -5.24
N THR A 131 -1.98 -8.83 -6.13
CA THR A 131 -1.74 -8.88 -7.58
C THR A 131 -0.33 -8.38 -7.92
N GLN A 132 0.02 -7.18 -7.48
CA GLN A 132 1.33 -6.56 -7.71
C GLN A 132 2.48 -7.40 -7.13
N LEU A 133 2.30 -7.93 -5.92
CA LEU A 133 3.27 -8.81 -5.29
C LEU A 133 3.46 -10.10 -6.12
N SER A 134 2.38 -10.71 -6.62
CA SER A 134 2.48 -11.91 -7.45
C SER A 134 3.19 -11.66 -8.78
N GLU A 135 2.96 -10.51 -9.42
CA GLU A 135 3.63 -10.13 -10.67
C GLU A 135 5.12 -9.91 -10.46
N ARG A 136 5.50 -9.19 -9.39
CA ARG A 136 6.90 -8.96 -9.02
C ARG A 136 7.63 -10.25 -8.68
N LEU A 137 7.01 -11.13 -7.89
CA LEU A 137 7.58 -12.44 -7.58
C LEU A 137 7.77 -13.27 -8.86
N ASN A 138 6.81 -13.22 -9.79
CA ASN A 138 6.94 -13.90 -11.08
C ASN A 138 8.07 -13.30 -11.94
N GLY A 139 8.21 -11.98 -11.97
CA GLY A 139 9.32 -11.28 -12.63
C GLY A 139 10.68 -11.63 -12.05
N ALA A 140 10.78 -11.75 -10.72
CA ALA A 140 12.00 -12.22 -10.06
C ALA A 140 12.33 -13.67 -10.45
N VAL A 141 11.33 -14.57 -10.45
CA VAL A 141 11.51 -15.97 -10.92
C VAL A 141 12.05 -16.00 -12.35
N THR A 142 11.45 -15.25 -13.28
CA THR A 142 11.90 -15.27 -14.69
C THR A 142 13.30 -14.69 -14.86
N LYS A 143 13.64 -13.62 -14.14
CA LYS A 143 15.00 -13.03 -14.13
C LYS A 143 16.04 -14.03 -13.60
N ILE A 144 15.76 -14.70 -12.49
CA ILE A 144 16.64 -15.71 -11.90
C ILE A 144 16.81 -16.91 -12.85
N GLU A 145 15.73 -17.40 -13.45
CA GLU A 145 15.81 -18.48 -14.45
C GLU A 145 16.64 -18.08 -15.67
N SER A 146 16.51 -16.82 -16.13
CA SER A 146 17.32 -16.29 -17.23
C SER A 146 18.81 -16.26 -16.84
N HIS A 147 19.13 -15.74 -15.66
CA HIS A 147 20.48 -15.69 -15.12
C HIS A 147 21.08 -17.09 -14.94
N MET A 148 20.30 -18.06 -14.45
CA MET A 148 20.76 -19.45 -14.34
C MET A 148 21.09 -20.09 -15.68
N ARG A 149 20.45 -19.67 -16.77
CA ARG A 149 20.76 -20.14 -18.12
C ARG A 149 21.99 -19.42 -18.71
N ALA A 150 22.21 -18.16 -18.34
CA ALA A 150 23.28 -17.31 -18.87
C ALA A 150 24.62 -17.47 -18.11
N MET A 151 24.58 -17.60 -16.78
CA MET A 151 25.75 -17.58 -15.92
C MET A 151 26.42 -18.94 -15.73
N LYS A 152 27.75 -18.91 -15.57
CA LYS A 152 28.55 -20.00 -15.00
C LYS A 152 28.74 -19.87 -13.48
N ASP A 153 28.62 -18.67 -12.90
CA ASP A 153 28.85 -18.42 -11.47
C ASP A 153 27.54 -18.43 -10.67
N LEU A 154 27.18 -19.61 -10.13
CA LEU A 154 25.99 -19.81 -9.29
C LEU A 154 26.01 -19.03 -7.96
N ASN A 155 27.16 -18.52 -7.53
CA ASN A 155 27.34 -17.96 -6.19
C ASN A 155 26.59 -16.63 -5.99
N GLU A 156 26.60 -15.74 -6.99
CA GLU A 156 25.88 -14.46 -6.92
C GLU A 156 24.36 -14.68 -6.93
N VAL A 157 23.88 -15.59 -7.77
CA VAL A 157 22.46 -15.97 -7.84
C VAL A 157 22.00 -16.58 -6.52
N LYS A 158 22.83 -17.43 -5.89
CA LYS A 158 22.53 -18.03 -4.58
C LYS A 158 22.45 -16.96 -3.48
N ALA A 159 23.37 -16.00 -3.45
CA ALA A 159 23.36 -14.91 -2.47
C ALA A 159 22.13 -14.00 -2.63
N LEU A 160 21.70 -13.74 -3.87
CA LEU A 160 20.50 -12.96 -4.17
C LEU A 160 19.22 -13.68 -3.71
N LEU A 161 19.10 -14.96 -4.04
CA LEU A 161 17.96 -15.80 -3.68
C LEU A 161 17.82 -15.97 -2.15
N GLN A 162 18.95 -16.11 -1.46
CA GLN A 162 18.98 -16.22 0.00
C GLN A 162 18.55 -14.91 0.68
N ARG A 163 18.89 -13.75 0.13
CA ARG A 163 18.38 -12.45 0.59
C ARG A 163 16.87 -12.33 0.39
N MET A 164 16.33 -12.77 -0.74
CA MET A 164 14.87 -12.82 -0.95
C MET A 164 14.18 -13.67 0.11
N MET A 165 14.68 -14.87 0.37
CA MET A 165 14.08 -15.78 1.35
C MET A 165 14.11 -15.23 2.77
N MET A 166 15.20 -14.61 3.18
CA MET A 166 15.31 -13.96 4.50
C MET A 166 14.23 -12.89 4.70
N THR A 167 13.96 -12.11 3.66
CA THR A 167 12.95 -11.03 3.72
C THR A 167 11.52 -11.56 3.67
N LEU A 168 11.33 -12.80 3.20
CA LEU A 168 10.03 -13.48 3.16
C LEU A 168 9.63 -14.11 4.50
N ASP A 169 10.60 -14.45 5.35
CA ASP A 169 10.34 -14.99 6.70
C ASP A 169 9.94 -13.89 7.70
N GLU A 170 10.23 -12.62 7.39
CA GLU A 170 9.70 -11.48 8.14
C GLU A 170 8.25 -11.26 7.69
N GLU A 171 7.26 -11.54 8.56
CA GLU A 171 5.80 -11.44 8.32
C GLU A 171 5.30 -10.08 7.80
N GLU A 172 6.18 -9.11 7.60
CA GLU A 172 5.85 -7.83 6.99
C GLU A 172 5.97 -7.94 5.47
N GLU A 173 4.88 -8.31 4.80
CA GLU A 173 4.78 -8.35 3.34
C GLU A 173 5.28 -7.04 2.67
N LYS A 174 5.21 -5.90 3.37
CA LYS A 174 5.78 -4.61 2.92
C LYS A 174 7.31 -4.61 2.82
N SER A 175 7.98 -5.29 3.75
CA SER A 175 9.44 -5.50 3.74
C SER A 175 9.85 -6.34 2.53
N VAL A 176 9.01 -7.29 2.14
CA VAL A 176 9.22 -8.13 0.94
C VAL A 176 9.22 -7.26 -0.33
N LEU A 177 8.28 -6.33 -0.47
CA LEU A 177 8.22 -5.48 -1.67
C LEU A 177 9.42 -4.54 -1.82
N SER A 178 9.88 -3.91 -0.73
CA SER A 178 11.10 -3.09 -0.78
C SER A 178 12.32 -3.93 -1.14
N SER A 179 12.44 -5.12 -0.55
CA SER A 179 13.54 -6.02 -0.79
C SER A 179 13.58 -6.54 -2.23
N ILE A 180 12.42 -6.86 -2.81
CA ILE A 180 12.33 -7.22 -4.23
C ILE A 180 12.78 -6.05 -5.13
N THR A 181 12.35 -4.82 -4.83
CA THR A 181 12.74 -3.65 -5.63
C THR A 181 14.24 -3.37 -5.56
N ASP A 182 14.87 -3.52 -4.39
CA ASP A 182 16.31 -3.36 -4.26
C ASP A 182 17.07 -4.45 -5.03
N LEU A 183 16.54 -5.67 -5.06
CA LEU A 183 17.11 -6.78 -5.83
C LEU A 183 16.93 -6.63 -7.34
N GLU A 184 15.80 -6.10 -7.79
CA GLU A 184 15.60 -5.76 -9.21
C GLU A 184 16.65 -4.75 -9.67
N ARG A 185 16.99 -3.78 -8.82
CA ARG A 185 18.06 -2.79 -9.07
C ARG A 185 19.45 -3.44 -9.10
N GLU A 186 19.73 -4.39 -8.20
CA GLU A 186 20.99 -5.13 -8.23
C GLU A 186 21.12 -5.99 -9.50
N LEU A 187 20.05 -6.66 -9.94
CA LEU A 187 20.04 -7.46 -11.17
C LEU A 187 20.26 -6.60 -12.42
N GLU A 188 19.62 -5.43 -12.51
CA GLU A 188 19.87 -4.48 -13.61
C GLU A 188 21.33 -4.01 -13.64
N HIS A 189 21.96 -3.86 -12.47
CA HIS A 189 23.37 -3.51 -12.40
C HIS A 189 24.27 -4.62 -12.93
N VAL A 190 24.00 -5.88 -12.60
CA VAL A 190 24.76 -7.03 -13.10
C VAL A 190 24.60 -7.16 -14.62
N GLU A 191 23.40 -6.99 -15.16
CA GLU A 191 23.14 -7.02 -16.61
C GLU A 191 23.91 -5.90 -17.34
N SER A 192 24.08 -4.74 -16.72
CA SER A 192 24.87 -3.63 -17.28
C SER A 192 26.39 -3.87 -17.31
N LEU A 193 26.88 -4.82 -16.51
CA LEU A 193 28.30 -5.16 -16.42
C LEU A 193 28.72 -6.24 -17.43
N GLU A 194 27.79 -6.86 -18.16
CA GLU A 194 28.17 -7.73 -19.27
C GLU A 194 28.84 -6.90 -20.38
N PRO A 195 30.15 -7.08 -20.65
CA PRO A 195 30.83 -6.31 -21.67
C PRO A 195 30.21 -6.65 -23.03
N ALA A 196 29.83 -5.61 -23.78
CA ALA A 196 29.25 -5.69 -25.12
C ALA A 196 30.07 -6.63 -26.02
N LYS A 197 29.70 -7.91 -26.05
CA LYS A 197 30.25 -8.88 -27.00
C LYS A 197 29.70 -8.51 -28.36
N SER A 198 30.58 -7.96 -29.20
CA SER A 198 30.36 -7.68 -30.61
C SER A 198 29.83 -8.94 -31.31
N THR A 199 28.53 -8.97 -31.61
CA THR A 199 27.93 -10.00 -32.46
C THR A 199 27.93 -9.52 -33.90
N ASN A 200 28.92 -10.02 -34.65
CA ASN A 200 28.86 -10.05 -36.10
C ASN A 200 27.69 -10.94 -36.54
N THR A 201 26.93 -10.39 -37.47
CA THR A 201 25.73 -10.93 -38.11
C THR A 201 26.08 -12.11 -39.01
N THR A 202 25.30 -13.20 -38.98
CA THR A 202 25.09 -14.01 -40.19
C THR A 202 23.68 -14.59 -40.20
N THR A 203 22.92 -14.10 -41.17
CA THR A 203 21.57 -14.46 -41.55
C THR A 203 21.59 -15.73 -42.40
N SER A 204 20.77 -16.75 -42.08
CA SER A 204 20.29 -17.71 -43.09
C SER A 204 18.98 -18.38 -42.66
N ALA A 205 18.02 -18.37 -43.56
CA ALA A 205 16.62 -18.71 -43.40
C ALA A 205 16.29 -20.21 -43.52
N SER A 206 15.16 -20.64 -42.96
CA SER A 206 14.08 -21.38 -43.68
C SER A 206 12.90 -21.75 -42.75
N PRO A 207 11.62 -21.66 -43.20
CA PRO A 207 10.46 -22.01 -42.40
C PRO A 207 9.98 -23.45 -42.69
N SER A 208 9.86 -24.28 -41.65
CA SER A 208 9.22 -25.60 -41.71
C SER A 208 7.82 -25.54 -41.08
N ARG A 209 6.87 -26.09 -41.82
CA ARG A 209 5.41 -25.97 -41.65
C ARG A 209 4.90 -27.27 -41.02
N HIS A 210 4.62 -27.26 -39.72
CA HIS A 210 3.82 -28.32 -39.09
C HIS A 210 2.59 -27.73 -38.38
N LYS A 211 1.42 -28.09 -38.93
CA LYS A 211 0.11 -27.88 -38.32
C LYS A 211 -0.12 -28.99 -37.30
N THR A 212 -0.30 -28.61 -36.05
CA THR A 212 -0.97 -29.43 -35.02
C THR A 212 -2.04 -28.56 -34.37
N THR A 213 -3.29 -28.87 -34.67
CA THR A 213 -4.47 -28.27 -34.06
C THR A 213 -4.70 -28.90 -32.69
N ALA A 214 -4.17 -28.27 -31.64
CA ALA A 214 -4.63 -28.47 -30.27
C ALA A 214 -5.42 -27.23 -29.86
N ARG A 215 -6.72 -27.44 -29.62
CA ARG A 215 -7.70 -26.44 -29.22
C ARG A 215 -7.52 -26.15 -27.73
N GLU A 216 -6.44 -25.47 -27.38
CA GLU A 216 -6.31 -24.83 -26.06
C GLU A 216 -7.09 -23.53 -26.09
N GLY A 217 -8.10 -23.43 -25.22
CA GLY A 217 -8.77 -22.17 -24.93
C GLY A 217 -7.76 -21.21 -24.33
N LYS A 218 -7.06 -20.46 -25.19
CA LYS A 218 -6.26 -19.29 -24.81
C LYS A 218 -7.21 -18.25 -24.26
N PHE A 219 -7.42 -18.31 -22.95
CA PHE A 219 -8.00 -17.22 -22.19
C PHE A 219 -7.08 -16.01 -22.41
N ASN A 220 -7.65 -14.94 -22.93
CA ASN A 220 -6.92 -13.78 -23.43
C ASN A 220 -6.42 -12.95 -22.23
N GLU A 221 -5.33 -13.40 -21.58
CA GLU A 221 -4.70 -12.72 -20.43
C GLU A 221 -4.20 -11.31 -20.80
N GLN A 222 -3.94 -11.06 -22.08
CA GLN A 222 -3.59 -9.74 -22.62
C GLN A 222 -4.73 -8.72 -22.57
N ALA A 223 -6.00 -9.14 -22.50
CA ALA A 223 -7.12 -8.22 -22.36
C ALA A 223 -7.27 -7.71 -20.91
N ILE A 224 -6.87 -8.51 -19.91
CA ILE A 224 -7.05 -8.16 -18.49
C ILE A 224 -5.93 -7.22 -18.00
N ALA A 225 -4.72 -7.33 -18.56
CA ALA A 225 -3.64 -6.37 -18.30
C ALA A 225 -3.99 -4.96 -18.81
N GLY A 226 -4.76 -4.84 -19.90
CA GLY A 226 -5.23 -3.55 -20.41
C GLY A 226 -6.23 -2.85 -19.48
N ASP A 227 -7.11 -3.61 -18.83
CA ASP A 227 -8.18 -3.05 -17.98
C ASP A 227 -7.70 -2.65 -16.58
N ILE A 228 -6.63 -3.27 -16.05
CA ILE A 228 -6.05 -2.88 -14.74
C ILE A 228 -5.22 -1.59 -14.84
N ILE A 229 -4.71 -1.25 -16.04
CA ILE A 229 -3.83 -0.09 -16.26
C ILE A 229 -4.58 1.24 -16.34
N SER A 230 -5.92 1.24 -16.51
CA SER A 230 -6.69 2.48 -16.66
C SER A 230 -7.56 2.86 -15.44
N LEU A 231 -7.23 2.36 -14.24
CA LEU A 231 -7.84 2.90 -13.02
C LEU A 231 -7.32 4.32 -12.78
N ARG A 232 -8.10 5.28 -13.27
CA ARG A 232 -7.92 6.70 -13.00
C ARG A 232 -8.32 6.99 -11.56
N GLY A 233 -7.41 7.59 -10.82
CA GLY A 233 -7.60 7.97 -9.43
C GLY A 233 -7.48 9.46 -9.23
N THR A 234 -7.65 9.87 -7.98
CA THR A 234 -7.27 11.21 -7.53
C THR A 234 -6.63 11.07 -6.16
N LYS A 235 -5.47 11.71 -6.00
CA LYS A 235 -4.79 11.80 -4.71
C LYS A 235 -4.69 13.26 -4.31
N SER A 236 -4.77 13.52 -3.02
CA SER A 236 -4.65 14.88 -2.51
C SER A 236 -3.83 14.95 -1.25
N PHE A 237 -3.07 16.02 -1.11
CA PHE A 237 -2.34 16.35 0.10
C PHE A 237 -2.33 17.86 0.33
N LEU A 238 -2.06 18.25 1.57
CA LEU A 238 -2.06 19.65 2.00
C LEU A 238 -0.67 20.24 1.78
N LEU A 239 -0.63 21.47 1.28
CA LEU A 239 0.59 22.26 1.16
C LEU A 239 0.43 23.60 1.90
N PRO A 240 1.50 24.10 2.54
CA PRO A 240 1.59 25.47 3.01
C PRO A 240 1.23 26.47 1.91
N SER A 241 0.54 27.55 2.29
CA SER A 241 0.06 28.58 1.36
C SER A 241 1.20 29.20 0.54
N GLY A 242 2.35 29.45 1.17
CA GLY A 242 3.55 29.96 0.51
C GLY A 242 4.08 29.01 -0.56
N GLN A 243 4.02 27.69 -0.34
CA GLN A 243 4.61 26.71 -1.27
C GLN A 243 3.79 26.64 -2.54
N VAL A 244 2.46 26.69 -2.41
CA VAL A 244 1.57 26.75 -3.56
C VAL A 244 1.76 28.04 -4.34
N ALA A 245 1.90 29.19 -3.66
CA ALA A 245 2.18 30.45 -4.34
C ALA A 245 3.50 30.42 -5.12
N TYR A 246 4.55 29.84 -4.55
CA TYR A 246 5.84 29.65 -5.22
C TYR A 246 5.70 28.73 -6.45
N LEU A 247 5.10 27.55 -6.29
CA LEU A 247 4.90 26.58 -7.36
C LEU A 247 4.14 27.19 -8.56
N PHE A 248 3.12 28.02 -8.31
CA PHE A 248 2.39 28.71 -9.38
C PHE A 248 3.19 29.80 -10.10
N SER A 249 4.01 30.54 -9.35
CA SER A 249 4.67 31.74 -9.87
C SER A 249 5.99 31.44 -10.57
N HIS A 250 6.73 30.42 -10.12
CA HIS A 250 8.09 30.16 -10.58
C HIS A 250 8.26 28.79 -11.25
N GLU A 251 7.42 27.81 -10.95
CA GLU A 251 7.63 26.42 -11.35
C GLU A 251 6.54 25.87 -12.27
N ARG A 252 5.76 26.75 -12.92
CA ARG A 252 4.66 26.33 -13.80
C ARG A 252 5.13 25.46 -14.97
N GLU A 253 6.31 25.75 -15.52
CA GLU A 253 6.91 24.94 -16.59
C GLU A 253 7.33 23.56 -16.09
N LYS A 254 7.93 23.46 -14.90
CA LYS A 254 8.27 22.17 -14.29
C LYS A 254 7.02 21.36 -13.95
N LEU A 255 5.97 21.99 -13.41
CA LEU A 255 4.68 21.33 -13.16
C LEU A 255 4.10 20.76 -14.46
N ALA A 256 4.08 21.55 -15.53
CA ALA A 256 3.61 21.10 -16.84
C ALA A 256 4.47 19.94 -17.39
N SER A 257 5.78 19.96 -17.13
CA SER A 257 6.68 18.85 -17.51
C SER A 257 6.39 17.57 -16.74
N ILE A 258 6.05 17.67 -15.45
CA ILE A 258 5.62 16.53 -14.63
C ILE A 258 4.30 16.00 -15.18
N GLU A 259 3.29 16.85 -15.36
CA GLU A 259 1.98 16.49 -15.90
C GLU A 259 2.08 15.75 -17.24
N ALA A 260 2.91 16.27 -18.16
CA ALA A 260 3.15 15.65 -19.46
C ALA A 260 3.90 14.32 -19.36
N ALA A 261 4.88 14.20 -18.47
CA ALA A 261 5.68 12.99 -18.30
C ALA A 261 4.89 11.85 -17.63
N THR A 262 3.98 12.17 -16.70
CA THR A 262 3.24 11.18 -15.91
C THR A 262 1.80 10.95 -16.39
N ASP A 263 1.35 11.65 -17.43
CA ASP A 263 -0.05 11.67 -17.89
C ASP A 263 -1.02 11.94 -16.72
N THR A 264 -0.70 12.97 -15.95
CA THR A 264 -1.50 13.41 -14.80
C THR A 264 -1.86 14.87 -14.93
N GLU A 265 -2.91 15.26 -14.21
CA GLU A 265 -3.33 16.63 -14.03
C GLU A 265 -3.16 17.03 -12.56
N ILE A 266 -2.44 18.12 -12.32
CA ILE A 266 -2.12 18.68 -11.01
C ILE A 266 -2.92 19.98 -10.86
N ARG A 267 -3.89 19.96 -9.96
CA ARG A 267 -4.70 21.14 -9.60
C ARG A 267 -4.45 21.54 -8.16
N PHE A 268 -4.46 22.84 -7.90
CA PHE A 268 -4.44 23.36 -6.56
C PHE A 268 -5.79 23.99 -6.26
N ASP A 269 -6.36 23.67 -5.10
CA ASP A 269 -7.64 24.22 -4.69
C ASP A 269 -7.46 25.70 -4.32
N GLU A 270 -8.06 26.59 -5.11
CA GLU A 270 -7.97 28.04 -4.93
C GLU A 270 -8.90 28.57 -3.82
N PHE A 271 -9.88 27.76 -3.39
CA PHE A 271 -10.97 28.22 -2.54
C PHE A 271 -10.64 28.29 -1.05
N ASP A 272 -9.55 27.66 -0.58
CA ASP A 272 -9.15 27.72 0.83
C ASP A 272 -7.81 28.47 1.01
N PRO A 273 -7.85 29.75 1.43
CA PRO A 273 -6.64 30.54 1.65
C PRO A 273 -5.77 30.02 2.80
N ALA A 274 -6.34 29.24 3.73
CA ALA A 274 -5.62 28.68 4.87
C ALA A 274 -5.03 27.30 4.57
N ARG A 275 -5.62 26.53 3.65
CA ARG A 275 -5.19 25.15 3.34
C ARG A 275 -5.32 24.86 1.85
N ARG A 276 -4.32 25.27 1.08
CA ARG A 276 -4.27 24.95 -0.35
C ARG A 276 -3.99 23.47 -0.53
N LYS A 277 -5.02 22.75 -0.97
CA LYS A 277 -4.97 21.32 -1.25
C LYS A 277 -4.43 21.11 -2.66
N CYS A 278 -3.35 20.34 -2.80
CA CYS A 278 -2.89 19.85 -4.08
C CYS A 278 -3.69 18.59 -4.43
N LEU A 279 -4.27 18.53 -5.61
CA LEU A 279 -4.97 17.38 -6.19
C LEU A 279 -4.20 16.91 -7.42
N ILE A 280 -3.86 15.62 -7.45
CA ILE A 280 -3.24 14.96 -8.60
C ILE A 280 -4.23 13.91 -9.10
N SER A 281 -4.70 14.06 -10.33
CA SER A 281 -5.59 13.11 -11.00
C SER A 281 -4.91 12.48 -12.21
N GLY A 282 -5.17 11.20 -12.46
CA GLY A 282 -4.58 10.49 -13.59
C GLY A 282 -4.51 8.99 -13.34
N CYS A 283 -3.67 8.28 -14.08
CA CYS A 283 -3.43 6.86 -13.88
C CYS A 283 -2.76 6.62 -12.52
N THR A 284 -3.09 5.52 -11.84
CA THR A 284 -2.59 5.25 -10.46
C THR A 284 -1.06 5.27 -10.38
N LEU A 285 -0.35 4.71 -11.36
CA LEU A 285 1.12 4.78 -11.44
C LEU A 285 1.62 6.22 -11.68
N GLY A 286 0.98 6.95 -12.60
CA GLY A 286 1.30 8.34 -12.89
C GLY A 286 1.15 9.24 -11.67
N ILE A 287 0.09 9.04 -10.87
CA ILE A 287 -0.13 9.79 -9.62
C ILE A 287 1.00 9.58 -8.62
N ILE A 288 1.49 8.34 -8.46
CA ILE A 288 2.57 8.01 -7.52
C ILE A 288 3.87 8.69 -7.95
N GLU A 289 4.19 8.62 -9.25
CA GLU A 289 5.41 9.22 -9.79
C GLU A 289 5.35 10.76 -9.76
N ALA A 290 4.20 11.34 -10.13
CA ALA A 290 3.96 12.78 -10.06
C ALA A 290 4.09 13.31 -8.63
N GLU A 291 3.52 12.61 -7.64
CA GLU A 291 3.66 12.97 -6.23
C GLU A 291 5.12 12.94 -5.78
N LYS A 292 5.88 11.92 -6.19
CA LYS A 292 7.29 11.78 -5.85
C LYS A 292 8.10 12.95 -6.40
N GLN A 293 7.92 13.29 -7.68
CA GLN A 293 8.61 14.41 -8.31
C GLN A 293 8.18 15.76 -7.70
N LEU A 294 6.89 15.93 -7.42
CA LEU A 294 6.38 17.14 -6.77
C LEU A 294 6.96 17.31 -5.35
N ARG A 295 7.11 16.23 -4.58
CA ARG A 295 7.76 16.27 -3.26
C ARG A 295 9.24 16.68 -3.34
N VAL A 296 9.94 16.34 -4.41
CA VAL A 296 11.32 16.80 -4.63
C VAL A 296 11.32 18.31 -4.86
N LEU A 297 10.47 18.82 -5.77
CA LEU A 297 10.34 20.27 -6.01
C LEU A 297 9.97 21.05 -4.75
N ILE A 298 9.05 20.51 -3.94
CA ILE A 298 8.65 21.14 -2.66
C ILE A 298 9.82 21.22 -1.68
N ARG A 299 10.68 20.19 -1.64
CA ARG A 299 11.85 20.15 -0.75
C ARG A 299 12.95 21.11 -1.17
N GLU A 300 13.09 21.37 -2.47
CA GLU A 300 14.06 22.35 -2.99
C GLU A 300 13.73 23.78 -2.55
N TYR A 301 12.47 24.05 -2.18
CA TYR A 301 12.03 25.36 -1.73
C TYR A 301 11.45 25.32 -0.31
N PRO A 302 12.32 25.22 0.72
CA PRO A 302 11.87 25.33 2.09
C PRO A 302 11.29 26.72 2.31
N ILE A 303 10.04 26.76 2.76
CA ILE A 303 9.41 28.01 3.17
C ILE A 303 9.40 28.02 4.68
N ASP A 304 10.12 28.98 5.25
CA ASP A 304 10.13 29.22 6.68
C ASP A 304 8.79 29.84 7.09
N GLU A 305 7.84 29.01 7.49
CA GLU A 305 6.57 29.46 8.03
C GLU A 305 6.70 29.66 9.55
N THR A 306 6.54 30.92 9.99
CA THR A 306 6.57 31.25 11.41
C THR A 306 5.16 31.17 12.00
N LEU A 307 4.88 30.10 12.73
CA LEU A 307 3.61 29.94 13.44
C LEU A 307 3.73 30.54 14.85
N THR A 308 2.93 31.58 15.12
CA THR A 308 2.82 32.14 16.48
C THR A 308 1.92 31.24 17.33
N ILE A 309 2.48 30.62 18.36
CA ILE A 309 1.76 29.76 19.29
C ILE A 309 1.70 30.38 20.69
N PRO A 310 0.58 30.24 21.42
CA PRO A 310 0.51 30.65 22.82
C PRO A 310 1.59 29.99 23.67
N ARG A 311 2.18 30.73 24.60
CA ARG A 311 3.31 30.27 25.44
C ARG A 311 2.99 28.97 26.19
N GLU A 312 1.74 28.80 26.60
CA GLU A 312 1.26 27.61 27.30
C GLU A 312 1.31 26.34 26.44
N MET A 313 1.13 26.47 25.12
CA MET A 313 1.15 25.34 24.18
C MET A 313 2.57 24.85 23.84
N VAL A 314 3.58 25.71 24.02
CA VAL A 314 4.98 25.38 23.73
C VAL A 314 5.42 24.12 24.48
N ARG A 315 4.97 23.95 25.74
CA ARG A 315 5.29 22.78 26.56
C ARG A 315 4.72 21.49 25.97
N TYR A 316 3.50 21.54 25.41
CA TYR A 316 2.84 20.38 24.82
C TYR A 316 3.46 20.01 23.47
N ILE A 317 3.75 21.01 22.63
CA ILE A 317 4.36 20.80 21.31
C ILE A 317 5.77 20.25 21.46
N LYS A 318 6.58 20.80 22.36
CA LYS A 318 7.93 20.28 22.63
C LYS A 318 7.88 18.86 23.17
N GLY A 319 6.90 18.55 24.02
CA GLY A 319 6.84 17.29 24.75
C GLY A 319 7.93 17.19 25.82
N LYS A 320 7.89 16.12 26.62
CA LYS A 320 8.92 15.86 27.64
C LYS A 320 10.26 15.63 26.94
N ASN A 321 11.28 16.43 27.26
CA ASN A 321 12.62 16.35 26.65
C ASN A 321 12.66 16.49 25.12
N GLY A 322 11.68 17.17 24.51
CA GLY A 322 11.66 17.36 23.05
C GLY A 322 11.17 16.14 22.26
N THR A 323 10.64 15.09 22.90
CA THR A 323 10.26 13.84 22.21
C THR A 323 9.24 14.06 21.10
N THR A 324 8.25 14.92 21.34
CA THR A 324 7.17 15.17 20.38
C THR A 324 7.68 15.92 19.13
N ILE A 325 8.59 16.88 19.29
CA ILE A 325 9.20 17.56 18.14
C ILE A 325 10.11 16.60 17.36
N LYS A 326 10.82 15.70 18.06
CA LYS A 326 11.66 14.69 17.39
C LYS A 326 10.82 13.69 16.60
N SER A 327 9.70 13.22 17.14
CA SER A 327 8.79 12.34 16.41
C SER A 327 8.16 13.05 15.22
N LEU A 328 7.68 14.29 15.40
CA LEU A 328 7.14 15.09 14.28
C LEU A 328 8.19 15.30 13.18
N LYS A 329 9.43 15.62 13.52
CA LYS A 329 10.53 15.74 12.56
C LYS A 329 10.83 14.43 11.83
N ALA A 330 10.76 13.29 12.53
CA ALA A 330 10.97 11.99 11.90
C ALA A 330 9.81 11.61 10.97
N ASP A 331 8.58 11.91 11.37
CA ASP A 331 7.36 11.55 10.64
C ASP A 331 7.15 12.44 9.41
N THR A 332 7.42 13.76 9.51
CA THR A 332 7.21 14.71 8.40
C THR A 332 8.48 14.96 7.59
N GLY A 333 9.66 14.81 8.20
CA GLY A 333 10.94 15.21 7.61
C GLY A 333 11.26 16.70 7.74
N ASP A 334 10.39 17.49 8.39
CA ASP A 334 10.54 18.94 8.47
C ASP A 334 11.40 19.39 9.65
N LEU A 335 12.10 20.52 9.49
CA LEU A 335 12.87 21.14 10.56
C LEU A 335 11.98 22.08 11.36
N PHE A 336 11.75 21.76 12.64
CA PHE A 336 11.02 22.63 13.56
C PHE A 336 12.00 23.40 14.46
N GLU A 337 11.99 24.73 14.38
CA GLU A 337 12.75 25.61 15.28
C GLU A 337 11.79 26.41 16.19
N LEU A 338 11.93 26.28 17.51
CA LEU A 338 11.16 27.05 18.49
C LEU A 338 11.96 28.29 18.90
N LYS A 339 11.57 29.46 18.39
CA LYS A 339 12.09 30.76 18.86
C LYS A 339 11.24 31.27 20.02
N VAL A 340 11.83 31.38 21.21
CA VAL A 340 11.19 32.02 22.36
C VAL A 340 11.68 33.47 22.39
N PRO A 341 10.82 34.48 22.21
CA PRO A 341 11.24 35.87 22.37
C PRO A 341 11.72 36.07 23.82
N CYS A 342 12.95 36.55 23.98
CA CYS A 342 13.60 36.80 25.26
C CYS A 342 12.93 37.94 26.03
#